data_AF-A0A158KKQ7-F1
#
_entry.id   AF-A0A158KKQ7-F1
#
_cell.length_a   1.000
_cell.length_b   1.000
_cell.length_c   1.000
_cell.angle_alpha   90.00
_cell.angle_beta   90.00
_cell.angle_gamma   90.00
#
_symmetry.space_group_name_H-M   'P 1'
#
loop_
_entity.id
_entity.type
_entity.pdbx_description
1 polymer ?
#
loop_
_entity_poly.entity_id
_entity_poly.type
_entity_poly.pdbx_seq_one_letter_code
_entity_poly.pdbx_strand_id
1 'polypeptide(L)'
;MYSSIWLPIVTPFRNGQVDVDALQRLADHYLRTEISGFVALGTTGEAALLDPHERMTVLHALFETVGTRLPIVIGVGGMNTSEMIRDMQQFDHWDSGGYLVSAPAYICPDQRGIQWHFEEIAHATDRPVVLYDVPHRTGVPILPDTVRRLVECSNIVAIKACVGEHFRALGALPISMLCGSDELFVDCLEAGGTGEFWRVRICSPMTSSTSRRVSPQDESTRHARTSNAWRRPSS
;
A
#
# COMPACT_ATOMS: atom_id res chain seq x y z
N MET A 1 0.09 10.86 -7.49
CA MET A 1 0.44 9.50 -7.94
C MET A 1 1.11 8.78 -6.78
N TYR A 2 0.54 7.68 -6.29
CA TYR A 2 1.19 6.84 -5.28
C TYR A 2 2.21 5.96 -5.99
N SER A 3 3.49 6.17 -5.72
CA SER A 3 4.58 5.39 -6.29
C SER A 3 5.68 5.22 -5.25
N SER A 4 6.60 4.30 -5.50
CA SER A 4 7.74 3.99 -4.59
C SER A 4 7.32 3.31 -3.28
N ILE A 5 8.15 3.43 -2.23
CA ILE A 5 8.03 2.67 -0.98
C ILE A 5 7.26 3.46 0.06
N TRP A 6 6.16 2.89 0.55
CA TRP A 6 5.39 3.38 1.68
C TRP A 6 5.61 2.48 2.89
N LEU A 7 5.84 3.05 4.07
CA LEU A 7 6.24 2.30 5.25
C LEU A 7 5.05 2.11 6.22
N PRO A 8 4.47 0.90 6.34
CA PRO A 8 3.59 0.55 7.44
C PRO A 8 4.38 0.50 8.74
N ILE A 9 4.18 1.51 9.60
CA ILE A 9 4.90 1.62 10.85
C ILE A 9 4.26 0.73 11.92
N VAL A 10 5.10 0.07 12.72
CA VAL A 10 4.65 -0.68 13.90
C VAL A 10 4.20 0.27 15.01
N THR A 11 3.44 -0.23 15.98
CA THR A 11 3.06 0.51 17.18
C THR A 11 3.87 -0.03 18.37
N PRO A 12 4.97 0.61 18.79
CA PRO A 12 5.74 0.16 19.94
C PRO A 12 4.93 0.24 21.24
N PHE A 13 5.09 -0.76 22.10
CA PHE A 13 4.50 -0.79 23.44
C PHE A 13 5.59 -0.91 24.51
N ARG A 14 5.34 -0.25 25.64
CA ARG A 14 6.14 -0.39 26.87
C ARG A 14 5.21 -0.43 28.06
N ASN A 15 5.35 -1.47 28.88
CA ASN A 15 4.51 -1.69 30.07
C ASN A 15 3.00 -1.70 29.76
N GLY A 16 2.61 -2.26 28.62
CA GLY A 16 1.20 -2.37 28.21
C GLY A 16 0.57 -1.05 27.76
N GLN A 17 1.36 -0.03 27.45
CA GLN A 17 0.91 1.24 26.88
C GLN A 17 1.73 1.57 25.63
N VAL A 18 1.19 2.38 24.74
CA VAL A 18 1.91 2.88 23.56
C VAL A 18 3.17 3.63 24.00
N ASP A 19 4.34 3.19 23.51
CA ASP A 19 5.62 3.86 23.75
C ASP A 19 5.80 4.98 22.72
N VAL A 20 5.28 6.16 23.06
CA VAL A 20 5.31 7.36 22.22
C VAL A 20 6.75 7.70 21.83
N ASP A 21 7.68 7.75 22.78
CA ASP A 21 9.07 8.11 22.48
C ASP A 21 9.71 7.14 21.49
N ALA A 22 9.45 5.83 21.62
CA ALA A 22 9.94 4.84 20.68
C ALA A 22 9.32 5.00 19.29
N LEU A 23 8.01 5.27 19.21
CA LEU A 23 7.31 5.52 17.96
C LEU A 23 7.86 6.75 17.23
N GLN A 24 8.07 7.85 17.96
CA GLN A 24 8.65 9.08 17.42
C GLN A 24 10.09 8.89 16.95
N ARG A 25 10.94 8.19 17.74
CA ARG A 25 12.30 7.84 17.30
C ARG A 25 12.31 6.98 16.04
N LEU A 26 11.35 6.04 15.93
CA LEU A 26 11.22 5.19 14.76
C LEU A 26 10.81 6.00 13.52
N ALA A 27 9.81 6.87 13.65
CA ALA A 27 9.38 7.76 12.58
C ALA A 27 10.52 8.70 12.14
N ASP A 28 11.22 9.32 13.08
CA ASP A 28 12.37 10.19 12.80
C ASP A 28 13.53 9.46 12.11
N HIS A 29 13.77 8.19 12.47
CA HIS A 29 14.74 7.35 11.75
C HIS A 29 14.37 7.20 10.27
N TYR A 30 13.13 6.83 9.97
CA TYR A 30 12.68 6.59 8.59
C TYR A 30 12.46 7.86 7.78
N LEU A 31 12.24 9.01 8.43
CA LEU A 31 12.26 10.32 7.75
C LEU A 31 13.60 10.63 7.08
N ARG A 32 14.70 10.00 7.52
CA ARG A 32 16.04 10.12 6.91
C ARG A 32 16.32 9.10 5.81
N THR A 33 15.33 8.29 5.45
CA THR A 33 15.45 7.23 4.42
C THR A 33 14.63 7.57 3.18
N GLU A 34 14.86 6.86 2.08
CA GLU A 34 14.16 7.10 0.81
C GLU A 34 12.78 6.43 0.78
N ILE A 35 11.87 6.85 1.66
CA ILE A 35 10.45 6.46 1.65
C ILE A 35 9.56 7.59 1.17
N SER A 36 8.42 7.25 0.58
CA SER A 36 7.43 8.21 0.09
C SER A 36 6.41 8.64 1.12
N GLY A 37 6.26 7.89 2.20
CA GLY A 37 5.30 8.18 3.25
C GLY A 37 5.14 7.04 4.24
N PHE A 38 4.36 7.30 5.28
CA PHE A 38 4.02 6.33 6.30
C PHE A 38 2.61 5.78 6.10
N VAL A 39 2.38 4.55 6.57
CA VAL A 39 1.04 4.01 6.82
C VAL A 39 0.92 3.79 8.33
N ALA A 40 0.09 4.61 8.96
CA ALA A 40 -0.29 4.45 10.35
C ALA A 40 -1.48 3.49 10.46
N LEU A 41 -1.67 2.87 11.62
CA LEU A 41 -2.85 2.07 11.95
C LEU A 41 -3.19 0.97 10.92
N GLY A 42 -2.17 0.44 10.23
CA GLY A 42 -2.34 -0.74 9.38
C GLY A 42 -2.25 -2.04 10.18
N THR A 43 -2.36 -3.19 9.48
CA THR A 43 -2.15 -4.52 10.10
C THR A 43 -0.78 -4.68 10.76
N THR A 44 0.27 -4.02 10.23
CA THR A 44 1.63 -4.02 10.81
C THR A 44 1.72 -3.19 12.09
N GLY A 45 0.88 -2.16 12.22
CA GLY A 45 0.75 -1.37 13.45
C GLY A 45 -0.22 -1.98 14.46
N GLU A 46 -0.70 -3.20 14.21
CA GLU A 46 -1.59 -3.95 15.10
C GLU A 46 -2.88 -3.19 15.48
N ALA A 47 -3.37 -2.34 14.57
CA ALA A 47 -4.48 -1.42 14.85
C ALA A 47 -5.78 -2.09 15.35
N ALA A 48 -6.01 -3.35 14.99
CA ALA A 48 -7.15 -4.13 15.46
C ALA A 48 -7.12 -4.42 16.98
N LEU A 49 -5.93 -4.33 17.60
CA LEU A 49 -5.74 -4.51 19.05
C LEU A 49 -5.76 -3.19 19.83
N LEU A 50 -5.68 -2.05 19.13
CA LEU A 50 -5.64 -0.73 19.76
C LEU A 50 -7.04 -0.25 20.11
N ASP A 51 -7.19 0.24 21.33
CA ASP A 51 -8.38 0.99 21.72
C ASP A 51 -8.42 2.38 21.05
N PRO A 52 -9.57 3.08 21.06
CA PRO A 52 -9.68 4.39 20.42
C PRO A 52 -8.67 5.43 20.94
N HIS A 53 -8.35 5.45 22.23
CA HIS A 53 -7.39 6.39 22.81
C HIS A 53 -5.96 6.07 22.35
N GLU A 54 -5.59 4.79 22.29
CA GLU A 54 -4.30 4.36 21.77
C GLU A 54 -4.13 4.73 20.29
N ARG A 55 -5.16 4.56 19.47
CA ARG A 55 -5.14 4.99 18.06
C ARG A 55 -4.87 6.48 17.93
N MET A 56 -5.56 7.31 18.72
CA MET A 56 -5.36 8.76 18.74
C MET A 56 -3.94 9.12 19.22
N THR A 57 -3.42 8.41 20.21
CA THR A 57 -2.04 8.59 20.72
C THR A 57 -1.00 8.31 19.63
N VAL A 58 -1.17 7.22 18.88
CA VAL A 58 -0.31 6.86 17.74
C VAL A 58 -0.34 7.94 16.66
N LEU A 59 -1.54 8.39 16.27
CA LEU A 59 -1.69 9.42 15.24
C LEU A 59 -1.06 10.74 15.69
N HIS A 60 -1.32 11.18 16.93
CA HIS A 60 -0.71 12.39 17.49
C HIS A 60 0.82 12.34 17.43
N ALA A 61 1.42 11.27 17.95
CA ALA A 61 2.86 11.09 17.97
C ALA A 61 3.48 11.12 16.55
N LEU A 62 2.81 10.47 15.59
CA LEU A 62 3.26 10.43 14.20
C LEU A 62 3.12 11.78 13.50
N PHE A 63 1.98 12.46 13.60
CA PHE A 63 1.79 13.76 12.96
C PHE A 63 2.67 14.85 13.59
N GLU A 64 2.89 14.80 14.91
CA GLU A 64 3.84 15.68 15.59
C GLU A 64 5.28 15.47 15.09
N THR A 65 5.68 14.21 14.94
CA THR A 65 7.05 13.88 14.50
C THR A 65 7.24 14.07 13.01
N VAL A 66 6.29 13.72 12.16
CA VAL A 66 6.44 13.79 10.70
C VAL A 66 6.20 15.22 10.22
N GLY A 67 5.21 15.92 10.79
CA GLY A 67 4.77 17.23 10.32
C GLY A 67 4.37 17.16 8.84
N THR A 68 4.82 18.13 8.05
CA THR A 68 4.53 18.22 6.60
C THR A 68 5.61 17.58 5.72
N ARG A 69 6.59 16.88 6.30
CA ARG A 69 7.76 16.37 5.57
C ARG A 69 7.43 15.22 4.63
N LEU A 70 6.57 14.31 5.06
CA LEU A 70 6.07 13.18 4.27
C LEU A 70 4.59 12.95 4.58
N PRO A 71 3.80 12.46 3.61
CA PRO A 71 2.40 12.10 3.85
C PRO A 71 2.28 10.90 4.79
N ILE A 72 1.23 10.90 5.61
CA ILE A 72 0.79 9.76 6.42
C ILE A 72 -0.56 9.29 5.88
N VAL A 73 -0.64 8.05 5.41
CA VAL A 73 -1.91 7.37 5.13
C VAL A 73 -2.38 6.66 6.39
N ILE A 74 -3.65 6.79 6.72
CA ILE A 74 -4.23 6.17 7.92
C ILE A 74 -4.98 4.88 7.53
N GLY A 75 -4.61 3.76 8.13
CA GLY A 75 -5.31 2.50 7.97
C GLY A 75 -6.67 2.52 8.66
N VAL A 76 -7.70 2.11 7.92
CA VAL A 76 -9.07 1.96 8.43
C VAL A 76 -9.56 0.58 8.02
N GLY A 77 -9.88 -0.24 9.00
CA GLY A 77 -10.34 -1.61 8.78
C GLY A 77 -11.36 -1.99 9.83
N GLY A 78 -12.27 -2.89 9.48
CA GLY A 78 -13.34 -3.32 10.36
C GLY A 78 -14.28 -4.27 9.67
N MET A 79 -15.43 -4.52 10.31
CA MET A 79 -16.51 -5.34 9.77
C MET A 79 -17.78 -4.53 9.46
N ASN A 80 -17.80 -3.25 9.84
CA ASN A 80 -18.97 -2.38 9.75
C ASN A 80 -18.61 -1.07 9.03
N THR A 81 -19.16 -0.88 7.83
CA THR A 81 -18.94 0.31 7.00
C THR A 81 -19.19 1.61 7.76
N SER A 82 -20.29 1.69 8.52
CA SER A 82 -20.65 2.92 9.24
C SER A 82 -19.69 3.23 10.39
N GLU A 83 -19.09 2.22 11.02
CA GLU A 83 -18.03 2.42 12.03
C GLU A 83 -16.74 2.91 11.39
N MET A 84 -16.34 2.32 10.27
CA MET A 84 -15.17 2.74 9.52
C MET A 84 -15.28 4.19 9.04
N ILE A 85 -16.46 4.61 8.58
CA ILE A 85 -16.74 6.01 8.25
C ILE A 85 -16.63 6.92 9.49
N ARG A 86 -17.15 6.50 10.64
CA ARG A 86 -17.00 7.28 11.89
C ARG A 86 -15.55 7.41 12.35
N ASP A 87 -14.74 6.37 12.15
CA ASP A 87 -13.31 6.42 12.43
C ASP A 87 -12.61 7.41 11.48
N MET A 88 -12.92 7.37 10.17
CA MET A 88 -12.40 8.35 9.20
C MET A 88 -12.76 9.79 9.59
N GLN A 89 -14.01 10.04 9.98
CA GLN A 89 -14.45 11.37 10.43
C GLN A 89 -13.71 11.86 11.67
N GLN A 90 -13.40 10.96 12.61
CA GLN A 90 -12.56 11.30 13.76
C GLN A 90 -11.14 11.63 13.32
N PHE A 91 -10.64 10.98 12.26
CA PHE A 91 -9.31 11.21 11.73
C PHE A 91 -9.21 12.43 10.81
N ASP A 92 -10.33 13.03 10.43
CA ASP A 92 -10.36 14.08 9.41
C ASP A 92 -9.69 15.41 9.82
N HIS A 93 -9.40 15.60 11.11
CA HIS A 93 -8.71 16.81 11.58
C HIS A 93 -7.18 16.77 11.36
N TRP A 94 -6.61 15.60 11.05
CA TRP A 94 -5.22 15.51 10.62
C TRP A 94 -5.10 15.70 9.11
N ASP A 95 -4.05 16.39 8.68
CA ASP A 95 -3.71 16.53 7.25
C ASP A 95 -3.09 15.23 6.71
N SER A 96 -3.89 14.16 6.71
CA SER A 96 -3.48 12.85 6.24
C SER A 96 -3.39 12.82 4.72
N GLY A 97 -2.44 12.03 4.23
CA GLY A 97 -2.30 11.75 2.81
C GLY A 97 -3.39 10.86 2.25
N GLY A 98 -4.42 10.47 3.03
CA GLY A 98 -5.50 9.58 2.62
C GLY A 98 -5.73 8.41 3.57
N TYR A 99 -6.61 7.51 3.15
CA TYR A 99 -7.02 6.33 3.92
C TYR A 99 -6.66 5.03 3.21
N LEU A 100 -6.12 4.05 3.94
CA LEU A 100 -5.93 2.68 3.46
C LEU A 100 -7.06 1.80 4.01
N VAL A 101 -7.98 1.39 3.15
CA VAL A 101 -9.25 0.76 3.55
C VAL A 101 -9.34 -0.68 3.06
N SER A 102 -9.57 -1.62 3.97
CA SER A 102 -9.78 -3.03 3.62
C SER A 102 -11.25 -3.35 3.37
N ALA A 103 -11.53 -4.43 2.63
CA ALA A 103 -12.87 -5.01 2.62
C ALA A 103 -13.31 -5.42 4.04
N PRO A 104 -14.62 -5.43 4.35
CA PRO A 104 -15.12 -5.84 5.67
C PRO A 104 -14.69 -7.26 6.03
N ALA A 105 -13.90 -7.39 7.08
CA ALA A 105 -13.39 -8.68 7.55
C ALA A 105 -14.46 -9.47 8.31
N TYR A 106 -14.26 -10.79 8.43
CA TYR A 106 -15.12 -11.74 9.15
C TYR A 106 -16.51 -11.99 8.54
N ILE A 107 -17.22 -10.93 8.17
CA ILE A 107 -18.55 -11.03 7.56
C ILE A 107 -18.52 -11.51 6.09
N CYS A 108 -17.34 -11.44 5.44
CA CYS A 108 -17.08 -11.97 4.10
C CYS A 108 -18.17 -11.63 3.06
N PRO A 109 -18.43 -10.34 2.77
CA PRO A 109 -19.48 -9.94 1.86
C PRO A 109 -19.23 -10.41 0.42
N ASP A 110 -20.31 -10.50 -0.37
CA ASP A 110 -20.19 -10.70 -1.81
C ASP A 110 -19.57 -9.47 -2.51
N GLN A 111 -19.21 -9.60 -3.78
CA GLN A 111 -18.55 -8.50 -4.51
C GLN A 111 -19.43 -7.25 -4.66
N ARG A 112 -20.77 -7.40 -4.63
CA ARG A 112 -21.67 -6.23 -4.64
C ARG A 112 -21.64 -5.52 -3.30
N GLY A 113 -21.57 -6.26 -2.20
CA GLY A 113 -21.38 -5.71 -0.85
C GLY A 113 -20.02 -5.03 -0.70
N ILE A 114 -18.95 -5.59 -1.27
CA ILE A 114 -17.62 -4.95 -1.32
C ILE A 114 -17.67 -3.66 -2.15
N GLN A 115 -18.31 -3.69 -3.32
CA GLN A 115 -18.51 -2.49 -4.14
C GLN A 115 -19.22 -1.39 -3.35
N TRP A 116 -20.40 -1.71 -2.78
CA TRP A 116 -21.19 -0.77 -1.98
C TRP A 116 -20.37 -0.22 -0.80
N HIS A 117 -19.65 -1.08 -0.09
CA HIS A 117 -18.79 -0.67 1.02
C HIS A 117 -17.79 0.42 0.62
N PHE A 118 -17.07 0.23 -0.49
CA PHE A 118 -16.07 1.19 -0.95
C PHE A 118 -16.70 2.46 -1.55
N GLU A 119 -17.85 2.36 -2.20
CA GLU A 119 -18.61 3.53 -2.68
C GLU A 119 -19.05 4.42 -1.51
N GLU A 120 -19.60 3.84 -0.43
CA GLU A 120 -19.98 4.60 0.78
C GLU A 120 -18.76 5.26 1.44
N ILE A 121 -17.63 4.54 1.52
CA ILE A 121 -16.37 5.07 2.04
C ILE A 121 -15.87 6.23 1.18
N ALA A 122 -15.91 6.10 -0.14
CA ALA A 122 -15.51 7.12 -1.08
C ALA A 122 -16.41 8.36 -1.00
N HIS A 123 -17.72 8.20 -0.80
CA HIS A 123 -18.64 9.33 -0.62
C HIS A 123 -18.49 10.04 0.72
N ALA A 124 -17.93 9.39 1.74
CA ALA A 124 -17.79 9.94 3.08
C ALA A 124 -16.56 10.84 3.27
N THR A 125 -15.67 10.97 2.29
CA THR A 125 -14.45 11.77 2.40
C THR A 125 -14.00 12.36 1.07
N ASP A 126 -13.43 13.57 1.10
CA ASP A 126 -12.75 14.16 -0.06
C ASP A 126 -11.28 13.70 -0.18
N ARG A 127 -10.77 12.96 0.83
CA ARG A 127 -9.39 12.48 0.85
C ARG A 127 -9.19 11.28 -0.08
N PRO A 128 -7.96 11.05 -0.57
CA PRO A 128 -7.68 9.86 -1.36
C PRO A 128 -7.91 8.56 -0.58
N VAL A 129 -8.49 7.57 -1.23
CA VAL A 129 -8.76 6.22 -0.72
C VAL A 129 -7.88 5.22 -1.47
N VAL A 130 -7.17 4.42 -0.69
CA VAL A 130 -6.36 3.29 -1.15
C VAL A 130 -7.07 2.01 -0.75
N LEU A 131 -7.50 1.21 -1.74
CA LEU A 131 -8.10 -0.10 -1.50
C LEU A 131 -7.04 -1.06 -0.94
N TYR A 132 -7.38 -1.90 0.03
CA TYR A 132 -6.47 -2.90 0.58
C TYR A 132 -7.02 -4.31 0.34
N ASP A 133 -6.50 -4.98 -0.69
CA ASP A 133 -6.86 -6.34 -1.07
C ASP A 133 -5.95 -7.35 -0.35
N VAL A 134 -6.47 -7.89 0.76
CA VAL A 134 -5.75 -8.78 1.68
C VAL A 134 -6.62 -9.97 2.14
N PRO A 135 -7.03 -10.86 1.21
CA PRO A 135 -8.01 -11.92 1.47
C PRO A 135 -7.64 -12.88 2.59
N HIS A 136 -6.34 -13.12 2.82
CA HIS A 136 -5.89 -13.97 3.94
C HIS A 136 -6.23 -13.37 5.32
N ARG A 137 -6.65 -12.09 5.41
CA ARG A 137 -7.13 -11.43 6.63
C ARG A 137 -8.61 -11.08 6.58
N THR A 138 -9.12 -10.66 5.42
CA THR A 138 -10.53 -10.26 5.26
C THR A 138 -11.46 -11.44 4.98
N GLY A 139 -10.93 -12.57 4.51
CA GLY A 139 -11.70 -13.74 4.07
C GLY A 139 -12.29 -13.60 2.66
N VAL A 140 -12.14 -12.43 2.03
CA VAL A 140 -12.66 -12.14 0.68
C VAL A 140 -11.67 -11.30 -0.12
N PRO A 141 -11.45 -11.61 -1.41
CA PRO A 141 -10.65 -10.78 -2.29
C PRO A 141 -11.48 -9.61 -2.86
N ILE A 142 -10.80 -8.55 -3.27
CA ILE A 142 -11.38 -7.49 -4.11
C ILE A 142 -11.10 -7.86 -5.56
N LEU A 143 -12.11 -8.33 -6.29
CA LEU A 143 -11.90 -8.79 -7.67
C LEU A 143 -11.60 -7.62 -8.63
N PRO A 144 -10.79 -7.82 -9.69
CA PRO A 144 -10.51 -6.79 -10.68
C PRO A 144 -11.76 -6.15 -11.32
N ASP A 145 -12.83 -6.94 -11.50
CA ASP A 145 -14.10 -6.43 -12.03
C ASP A 145 -14.79 -5.45 -11.06
N THR A 146 -14.64 -5.68 -9.76
CA THR A 146 -15.10 -4.77 -8.72
C THR A 146 -14.26 -3.49 -8.73
N VAL A 147 -12.93 -3.62 -8.82
CA VAL A 147 -12.02 -2.47 -8.92
C VAL A 147 -12.32 -1.61 -10.15
N ARG A 148 -12.64 -2.23 -11.30
CA ARG A 148 -13.02 -1.50 -12.53
C ARG A 148 -14.22 -0.56 -12.35
N ARG A 149 -15.15 -0.90 -11.47
CA ARG A 149 -16.28 -0.02 -11.12
C ARG A 149 -15.85 1.05 -10.13
N LEU A 150 -15.07 0.66 -9.12
CA LEU A 150 -14.61 1.57 -8.07
C LEU A 150 -13.70 2.69 -8.58
N VAL A 151 -12.96 2.48 -9.67
CA VAL A 151 -12.16 3.58 -10.28
C VAL A 151 -13.01 4.71 -10.87
N GLU A 152 -14.32 4.55 -10.98
CA GLU A 152 -15.24 5.65 -11.34
C GLU A 152 -15.37 6.67 -10.20
N CYS A 153 -15.10 6.27 -8.95
CA CYS A 153 -14.99 7.18 -7.81
C CYS A 153 -13.66 7.94 -7.88
N SER A 154 -13.71 9.25 -8.13
CA SER A 154 -12.51 10.07 -8.39
C SER A 154 -11.45 10.09 -7.27
N ASN A 155 -11.85 9.80 -6.04
CA ASN A 155 -10.97 9.73 -4.87
C ASN A 155 -10.46 8.31 -4.57
N ILE A 156 -10.87 7.27 -5.30
CA ILE A 156 -10.25 5.94 -5.23
C ILE A 156 -9.05 5.92 -6.17
N VAL A 157 -7.85 6.05 -5.60
CA VAL A 157 -6.64 6.39 -6.37
C VAL A 157 -5.63 5.25 -6.51
N ALA A 158 -5.71 4.27 -5.61
CA ALA A 158 -4.73 3.20 -5.53
C ALA A 158 -5.32 1.91 -4.94
N ILE A 159 -4.67 0.79 -5.21
CA ILE A 159 -4.92 -0.50 -4.58
C ILE A 159 -3.62 -1.09 -4.06
N LYS A 160 -3.57 -1.42 -2.77
CA LYS A 160 -2.57 -2.29 -2.15
C LYS A 160 -2.99 -3.74 -2.39
N ALA A 161 -2.33 -4.40 -3.33
CA ALA A 161 -2.68 -5.76 -3.78
C ALA A 161 -1.76 -6.82 -3.16
N CYS A 162 -2.35 -7.84 -2.53
CA CYS A 162 -1.65 -9.02 -2.00
C CYS A 162 -1.96 -10.31 -2.78
N VAL A 163 -2.66 -10.22 -3.92
CA VAL A 163 -3.15 -11.37 -4.69
C VAL A 163 -2.53 -11.38 -6.08
N GLY A 164 -1.45 -12.16 -6.23
CA GLY A 164 -0.64 -12.16 -7.46
C GLY A 164 -1.41 -12.51 -8.74
N GLU A 165 -2.39 -13.42 -8.64
CA GLU A 165 -3.25 -13.80 -9.77
C GLU A 165 -4.07 -12.63 -10.35
N HIS A 166 -4.33 -11.59 -9.55
CA HIS A 166 -5.09 -10.40 -9.98
C HIS A 166 -4.21 -9.31 -10.61
N PHE A 167 -2.88 -9.35 -10.45
CA PHE A 167 -2.01 -8.23 -10.79
C PHE A 167 -2.12 -7.77 -12.23
N ARG A 168 -2.12 -8.69 -13.21
CA ARG A 168 -2.23 -8.29 -14.63
C ARG A 168 -3.54 -7.60 -14.95
N ALA A 169 -4.64 -8.07 -14.35
CA ALA A 169 -5.94 -7.46 -14.56
C ALA A 169 -6.03 -6.08 -13.88
N LEU A 170 -5.46 -5.95 -12.67
CA LEU A 170 -5.41 -4.68 -11.94
C LEU A 170 -4.49 -3.65 -12.62
N GLY A 171 -3.33 -4.05 -13.12
CA GLY A 171 -2.39 -3.17 -13.83
C GLY A 171 -2.89 -2.66 -15.18
N ALA A 172 -3.95 -3.26 -15.73
CA ALA A 172 -4.64 -2.77 -16.92
C ALA A 172 -5.73 -1.72 -16.60
N LEU A 173 -6.03 -1.47 -15.32
CA LEU A 173 -7.00 -0.47 -14.88
C LEU A 173 -6.31 0.88 -14.62
N PRO A 174 -7.04 2.02 -14.70
CA PRO A 174 -6.48 3.34 -14.42
C PRO A 174 -6.34 3.61 -12.91
N ILE A 175 -5.65 2.73 -12.18
CA ILE A 175 -5.43 2.80 -10.74
C ILE A 175 -3.95 2.55 -10.40
N SER A 176 -3.42 3.21 -9.36
CA SER A 176 -2.06 2.91 -8.91
C SER A 176 -2.05 1.58 -8.16
N MET A 177 -1.39 0.55 -8.70
CA MET A 177 -1.23 -0.74 -8.03
C MET A 177 0.05 -0.76 -7.20
N LEU A 178 -0.09 -0.98 -5.89
CA LEU A 178 0.99 -1.04 -4.92
C LEU A 178 1.09 -2.46 -4.38
N CYS A 179 2.27 -3.05 -4.39
CA CYS A 179 2.45 -4.39 -3.85
C CYS A 179 2.28 -4.38 -2.32
N GLY A 180 1.53 -5.35 -1.79
CA GLY A 180 1.33 -5.51 -0.35
C GLY A 180 2.09 -6.66 0.29
N SER A 181 2.90 -7.39 -0.48
CA SER A 181 3.70 -8.55 -0.06
C SER A 181 5.05 -8.53 -0.75
N ASP A 182 6.11 -8.50 0.04
CA ASP A 182 7.50 -8.45 -0.44
C ASP A 182 7.84 -9.62 -1.38
N GLU A 183 7.22 -10.79 -1.17
CA GLU A 183 7.43 -11.98 -1.99
C GLU A 183 6.89 -11.82 -3.42
N LEU A 184 5.87 -10.99 -3.60
CA LEU A 184 5.17 -10.78 -4.88
C LEU A 184 5.61 -9.47 -5.56
N PHE A 185 6.62 -8.78 -5.01
CA PHE A 185 6.97 -7.44 -5.49
C PHE A 185 7.42 -7.42 -6.94
N VAL A 186 8.26 -8.37 -7.36
CA VAL A 186 8.74 -8.45 -8.76
C VAL A 186 7.58 -8.69 -9.71
N ASP A 187 6.72 -9.66 -9.40
CA ASP A 187 5.54 -9.98 -10.22
C ASP A 187 4.58 -8.78 -10.32
N CYS A 188 4.45 -8.00 -9.24
CA CYS A 188 3.64 -6.78 -9.22
C CYS A 188 4.21 -5.71 -10.16
N LEU A 189 5.52 -5.49 -10.14
CA LEU A 189 6.19 -4.54 -11.04
C LEU A 189 6.05 -4.96 -12.51
N GLU A 190 6.25 -6.25 -12.82
CA GLU A 190 6.09 -6.77 -14.19
C GLU A 190 4.65 -6.62 -14.72
N ALA A 191 3.67 -6.64 -13.82
CA ALA A 191 2.27 -6.43 -14.14
C ALA A 191 1.84 -4.95 -14.23
N GLY A 192 2.75 -3.99 -14.08
CA GLY A 192 2.47 -2.55 -14.14
C GLY A 192 2.27 -1.86 -12.79
N GLY A 193 2.62 -2.52 -11.68
CA GLY A 193 2.64 -1.92 -10.35
C GLY A 193 3.60 -0.72 -10.25
N THR A 194 3.22 0.30 -9.50
CA THR A 194 3.95 1.58 -9.40
C THR A 194 4.71 1.77 -8.10
N GLY A 195 4.61 0.82 -7.16
CA GLY A 195 5.26 0.90 -5.85
C GLY A 195 4.94 -0.26 -4.92
N GLU A 196 5.32 -0.12 -3.66
CA GLU A 196 5.17 -1.16 -2.63
C GLU A 196 4.88 -0.53 -1.27
N PHE A 197 4.06 -1.21 -0.47
CA PHE A 197 3.98 -0.97 0.96
C PHE A 197 4.90 -1.93 1.71
N TRP A 198 6.11 -1.48 2.02
CA TRP A 198 7.20 -2.31 2.51
C TRP A 198 6.97 -2.78 3.94
N ARG A 199 6.85 -4.10 4.19
CA ARG A 199 6.81 -4.62 5.55
C ARG A 199 8.22 -4.61 6.14
N VAL A 200 8.45 -3.85 7.22
CA VAL A 200 9.75 -3.83 7.91
C VAL A 200 10.17 -5.24 8.34
N ARG A 201 11.27 -5.74 7.76
CA ARG A 201 12.13 -6.76 8.39
C ARG A 201 13.08 -6.03 9.34
N ILE A 202 12.78 -6.07 10.64
CA ILE A 202 13.46 -5.30 11.72
C ILE A 202 14.99 -5.56 11.82
N CYS A 203 15.52 -6.55 11.10
CA CYS A 203 16.95 -6.88 11.09
C CYS A 203 17.45 -7.22 9.67
N SER A 204 17.72 -6.22 8.82
CA SER A 204 18.75 -6.31 7.76
C SER A 204 19.10 -4.92 7.24
N PRO A 205 20.39 -4.60 7.02
CA PRO A 205 20.78 -3.33 6.42
C PRO A 205 20.29 -3.23 4.98
N MET A 206 19.85 -2.02 4.58
CA MET A 206 19.60 -1.66 3.18
C MET A 206 20.78 -2.05 2.30
N THR A 207 20.61 -3.02 1.40
CA THR A 207 21.50 -3.14 0.24
C THR A 207 20.94 -2.24 -0.86
N SER A 208 21.53 -1.05 -0.95
CA SER A 208 21.21 0.03 -1.88
C SER A 208 21.51 -0.30 -3.35
N SER A 209 20.84 -1.30 -3.94
CA SER A 209 21.10 -1.66 -5.35
C SER A 209 19.91 -1.96 -6.26
N THR A 210 18.66 -1.97 -5.76
CA THR A 210 17.52 -2.38 -6.63
C THR A 210 16.60 -1.24 -7.08
N SER A 211 16.91 0.03 -6.79
CA SER A 211 16.17 1.19 -7.33
C SER A 211 16.88 1.83 -8.54
N ARG A 212 17.31 1.05 -9.53
CA ARG A 212 17.51 1.62 -10.87
C ARG A 212 16.16 1.60 -11.59
N ARG A 213 15.65 2.80 -11.87
CA ARG A 213 14.57 3.05 -12.83
C ARG A 213 14.73 2.12 -14.03
N VAL A 214 13.74 1.26 -14.26
CA VAL A 214 13.59 0.58 -15.55
C VAL A 214 13.09 1.65 -16.54
N SER A 215 14.02 2.26 -17.27
CA SER A 215 13.70 3.08 -18.43
C SER A 215 13.43 2.16 -19.63
N PRO A 216 12.32 2.31 -20.36
CA PRO A 216 12.01 1.49 -21.51
C PRO A 216 12.78 1.98 -22.75
N GLN A 217 14.11 1.84 -22.76
CA GLN A 217 14.95 2.04 -23.95
C GLN A 217 16.24 1.22 -23.81
N ASP A 218 16.21 -0.06 -24.23
CA ASP A 218 17.41 -0.76 -24.77
C ASP A 218 17.03 -2.15 -25.31
N GLU A 219 16.21 -2.18 -26.37
CA GLU A 219 15.93 -3.43 -27.12
C GLU A 219 16.44 -3.40 -28.56
N SER A 220 17.20 -2.36 -28.95
CA SER A 220 17.66 -2.16 -30.33
C SER A 220 19.09 -2.63 -30.63
N THR A 221 19.81 -3.25 -29.67
CA THR A 221 21.24 -3.57 -29.86
C THR A 221 21.61 -5.07 -29.80
N ARG A 222 20.64 -5.99 -29.76
CA ARG A 222 20.92 -7.45 -29.74
C ARG A 222 20.78 -8.19 -31.08
N HIS A 223 20.51 -7.50 -32.19
CA HIS A 223 20.45 -8.12 -33.53
C HIS A 223 21.58 -7.64 -34.46
N ALA A 224 22.83 -7.77 -34.03
CA ALA A 224 23.98 -7.60 -34.91
C ALA A 224 25.21 -8.34 -34.39
N ARG A 225 25.16 -9.67 -34.26
CA ARG A 225 26.36 -10.51 -34.03
C ARG A 225 26.13 -12.03 -34.15
N THR A 226 25.47 -12.50 -35.21
CA THR A 226 25.51 -13.94 -35.59
C THR A 226 25.20 -14.13 -37.08
N SER A 227 26.09 -13.67 -37.96
CA SER A 227 26.07 -14.11 -39.37
C SER A 227 27.48 -14.08 -39.96
N ASN A 228 28.31 -15.05 -39.59
CA ASN A 228 29.46 -15.47 -40.39
C ASN A 228 30.04 -16.77 -39.83
N ALA A 229 29.46 -17.91 -40.23
CA ALA A 229 30.04 -19.23 -39.94
C ALA A 229 29.58 -20.31 -40.93
N TRP A 230 29.58 -20.07 -42.24
CA TRP A 230 29.50 -21.15 -43.24
C TRP A 230 30.22 -20.76 -44.54
N ARG A 231 31.52 -21.04 -44.61
CA ARG A 231 32.25 -21.29 -45.88
C ARG A 231 33.22 -22.44 -45.63
N ARG A 232 32.94 -23.60 -46.22
CA ARG A 232 33.90 -24.71 -46.36
C ARG A 232 34.73 -24.48 -47.64
N PRO A 233 36.03 -24.79 -47.67
CA PRO A 233 36.83 -24.75 -48.89
C PRO A 233 36.67 -26.03 -49.70
N SER A 234 36.69 -25.87 -51.02
CA SER A 234 36.71 -26.92 -52.04
C SER A 234 38.11 -27.50 -52.25
N SER A 235 38.17 -28.83 -52.32
CA SER A 235 39.08 -29.62 -53.15
C SER A 235 38.36 -30.91 -53.52
#